data_AF-A0A0L9UQ72-F1
#
_entry.id   AF-A0A0L9UQ72-F1
#
_cell.length_a   1.000
_cell.length_b   1.000
_cell.length_c   1.000
_cell.angle_alpha   90.00
_cell.angle_beta   90.00
_cell.angle_gamma   90.00
#
_symmetry.space_group_name_H-M   'P 1'
#
loop_
_entity.id
_entity.type
_entity.pdbx_description
1 polymer ?
#
loop_
_entity_poly.entity_id
_entity_poly.type
_entity_poly.pdbx_seq_one_letter_code
_entity_poly.pdbx_strand_id
1 'polypeptide(L)'
;MGRRSNGLNSVLAHRLILLFVCLASGGLVYALLSAVVANGRSRVSDFGRLVDEGMAVQNEGGCCRGIENLELWGSAVKWGSEFKFNNSEGCCNACKSMCSGKDGPCLCDTWVFCGDRKACGSKFGECWLKKQKDSLAPERQEGVPPGEVVGWTSGLIFGKGEGIIGLETEHGTLHIKLLPDCAPHSVAYILELLSLHHCAGCQFYRAESRGQSWDSEGNHIENAGFGPPYALIQGTLEAQGTAFNKLPVEDCPTLRRGSVAWIGSGPEFFVSLADHSEWKHEYTVFGSVLPEDMHIAEKISTLPTIADVWNNVNVTVLKNPVPLLVRRIQKSHVDEI
;
A
#
# COMPACT_ATOMS: atom_id res chain seq x y z
N MET A 1 30.58 20.08 -82.37
CA MET A 1 29.89 21.18 -81.64
C MET A 1 29.53 20.65 -80.26
N GLY A 2 29.96 21.35 -79.21
CA GLY A 2 29.93 20.88 -77.82
C GLY A 2 28.67 21.25 -77.01
N ARG A 3 28.81 21.02 -75.69
CA ARG A 3 27.86 21.12 -74.52
C ARG A 3 27.45 19.72 -74.03
N ARG A 4 27.51 19.35 -72.75
CA ARG A 4 27.76 20.03 -71.46
C ARG A 4 28.02 18.92 -70.42
N SER A 5 29.13 18.94 -69.68
CA SER A 5 29.29 18.16 -68.43
C SER A 5 29.10 19.10 -67.23
N ASN A 6 27.88 19.21 -66.71
CA ASN A 6 27.62 19.93 -65.44
C ASN A 6 26.57 19.26 -64.54
N GLY A 7 26.13 18.03 -64.87
CA GLY A 7 25.07 17.34 -64.11
C GLY A 7 25.55 16.56 -62.88
N LEU A 8 26.80 16.07 -62.87
CA LEU A 8 27.25 15.13 -61.84
C LEU A 8 27.67 15.84 -60.52
N ASN A 9 28.23 17.05 -60.61
CA ASN A 9 28.68 17.81 -59.44
C ASN A 9 27.52 18.44 -58.64
N SER A 10 26.39 18.75 -59.28
CA SER A 10 25.24 19.38 -58.63
C SER A 10 24.48 18.38 -57.73
N VAL A 11 24.36 17.12 -58.14
CA VAL A 11 23.64 16.09 -57.38
C VAL A 11 24.42 15.66 -56.13
N LEU A 12 25.75 15.53 -56.24
CA LEU A 12 26.63 15.26 -55.10
C LEU A 12 26.65 16.42 -54.10
N ALA A 13 26.70 17.67 -54.59
CA ALA A 13 26.60 18.85 -53.73
C ALA A 13 25.25 18.92 -53.00
N HIS A 14 24.13 18.63 -53.68
CA HIS A 14 22.82 18.64 -53.02
C HIS A 14 22.66 17.54 -51.97
N ARG A 15 23.20 16.35 -52.21
CA ARG A 15 23.19 15.25 -51.23
C ARG A 15 24.04 15.56 -50.00
N LEU A 16 25.20 16.19 -50.18
CA LEU A 16 26.04 16.64 -49.07
C LEU A 16 25.36 17.75 -48.27
N ILE A 17 24.74 18.73 -48.94
CA ILE A 17 24.00 19.82 -48.27
C ILE A 17 22.82 19.25 -47.45
N LEU A 18 22.05 18.31 -48.00
CA LEU A 18 20.96 17.64 -47.27
C LEU A 18 21.47 16.87 -46.04
N LEU A 19 22.61 16.17 -46.15
CA LEU A 19 23.24 15.48 -45.03
C LEU A 19 23.67 16.46 -43.92
N PHE A 20 24.28 17.60 -44.30
CA PHE A 20 24.67 18.63 -43.33
C PHE A 20 23.47 19.31 -42.66
N VAL A 21 22.38 19.56 -43.39
CA VAL A 21 21.15 20.13 -42.82
C VAL A 21 20.48 19.14 -41.86
N CYS A 22 20.43 17.85 -42.19
CA CYS A 22 19.92 16.81 -41.29
C CYS A 22 20.76 16.69 -40.02
N LEU A 23 22.10 16.66 -40.13
CA LEU A 23 23.00 16.59 -38.96
C LEU A 23 22.90 17.84 -38.07
N ALA A 24 22.81 19.03 -38.66
CA ALA A 24 22.63 20.27 -37.90
C ALA A 24 21.27 20.32 -37.18
N SER A 25 20.20 19.84 -37.81
CA SER A 25 18.87 19.77 -37.18
C SER A 25 18.81 18.76 -36.03
N GLY A 26 19.44 17.59 -36.18
CA GLY A 26 19.53 16.59 -35.13
C GLY A 26 20.39 17.03 -33.94
N GLY A 27 21.51 17.73 -34.21
CA GLY A 27 22.39 18.28 -33.18
C GLY A 27 21.71 19.37 -32.34
N LEU A 28 20.91 20.24 -32.96
CA LEU A 28 20.18 21.30 -32.26
C LEU A 28 19.10 20.72 -31.33
N VAL A 29 18.36 19.70 -31.80
CA VAL A 29 17.35 19.00 -30.99
C VAL A 29 17.99 18.26 -29.82
N TYR A 30 19.12 17.59 -30.03
CA TYR A 30 19.86 16.90 -28.97
C TYR A 30 20.40 17.88 -27.91
N ALA A 31 20.91 19.03 -28.33
CA ALA A 31 21.39 20.07 -27.41
C ALA A 31 20.25 20.68 -26.59
N LEU A 32 19.09 20.93 -27.19
CA LEU A 32 17.90 21.45 -26.49
C LEU A 32 17.32 20.43 -25.50
N LEU A 33 17.23 19.15 -25.89
CA LEU A 33 16.79 18.08 -24.97
C LEU A 33 17.78 17.89 -23.82
N SER A 34 19.09 17.96 -24.09
CA SER A 34 20.12 17.85 -23.06
C SER A 34 20.09 19.04 -22.08
N ALA A 35 19.82 20.25 -22.57
CA ALA A 35 19.67 21.45 -21.74
C ALA A 35 18.41 21.40 -20.85
N VAL A 36 17.29 20.87 -21.36
CA VAL A 36 16.06 20.67 -20.57
C VAL A 36 16.26 19.62 -19.47
N VAL A 37 16.97 18.51 -19.77
CA VAL A 37 17.31 17.47 -18.78
C VAL A 37 18.33 17.97 -17.76
N ALA A 38 19.31 18.79 -18.17
CA ALA A 38 20.29 19.39 -17.26
C ALA A 38 19.66 20.44 -16.32
N ASN A 39 18.72 21.26 -16.81
CA ASN A 39 18.00 22.22 -15.96
C ASN A 39 17.00 21.56 -15.01
N GLY A 40 16.52 20.34 -15.31
CA GLY A 40 15.71 19.54 -14.38
C GLY A 40 16.50 18.92 -13.22
N ARG A 41 17.85 18.94 -13.28
CA ARG A 41 18.72 18.29 -12.28
C ARG A 41 19.24 19.21 -11.17
N SER A 42 18.88 20.49 -11.20
CA SER A 42 19.44 21.51 -10.29
C SER A 42 18.52 21.84 -9.11
N ARG A 43 18.00 20.84 -8.38
CA ARG A 43 17.51 20.98 -6.99
C ARG A 43 17.48 19.62 -6.27
N VAL A 44 18.62 18.95 -6.18
CA VAL A 44 18.80 17.85 -5.22
C VAL A 44 20.16 18.04 -4.55
N SER A 45 20.17 18.87 -3.52
CA SER A 45 21.15 18.83 -2.44
C SER A 45 20.61 19.72 -1.34
N ASP A 46 19.89 19.12 -0.40
CA ASP A 46 20.13 19.24 1.04
C ASP A 46 18.96 18.58 1.77
N PHE A 47 19.07 17.28 2.05
CA PHE A 47 18.20 16.62 3.01
C PHE A 47 18.94 15.48 3.70
N GLY A 48 20.06 15.85 4.33
CA GLY A 48 20.69 15.05 5.35
C GLY A 48 20.33 15.61 6.72
N ARG A 49 19.80 14.76 7.59
CA ARG A 49 19.48 14.95 9.03
C ARG A 49 18.15 15.64 9.31
N LEU A 50 17.14 14.82 9.59
CA LEU A 50 16.35 14.86 10.83
C LEU A 50 15.58 13.52 10.94
N VAL A 51 16.22 12.57 11.62
CA VAL A 51 15.55 11.40 12.19
C VAL A 51 15.05 11.86 13.56
N ASP A 52 13.75 12.10 13.69
CA ASP A 52 12.88 11.68 14.81
C ASP A 52 11.46 12.23 14.59
N GLU A 53 10.47 11.45 15.05
CA GLU A 53 9.04 11.76 15.17
C GLU A 53 8.19 11.93 13.89
N GLY A 54 7.36 10.91 13.62
CA GLY A 54 6.10 11.06 12.90
C GLY A 54 6.22 11.14 11.38
N MET A 55 6.52 10.00 10.74
CA MET A 55 6.47 9.90 9.29
C MET A 55 5.01 10.02 8.81
N ALA A 56 4.63 11.25 8.46
CA ALA A 56 3.61 11.49 7.46
C ALA A 56 4.08 10.82 6.17
N VAL A 57 3.35 9.76 5.78
CA VAL A 57 3.48 9.12 4.48
C VAL A 57 3.39 10.22 3.42
N GLN A 58 4.45 10.37 2.62
CA GLN A 58 4.43 11.29 1.48
C GLN A 58 3.32 10.81 0.53
N ASN A 59 2.34 11.69 0.33
CA ASN A 59 1.10 11.43 -0.39
C ASN A 59 1.40 11.45 -1.91
N GLU A 60 1.90 10.35 -2.46
CA GLU A 60 1.65 10.03 -3.87
C GLU A 60 0.20 9.53 -3.93
N GLY A 61 -0.69 10.40 -4.43
CA GLY A 61 -2.14 10.30 -4.23
C GLY A 61 -2.76 8.96 -4.61
N GLY A 62 -3.51 8.39 -3.67
CA GLY A 62 -4.27 7.15 -3.85
C GLY A 62 -5.24 6.87 -2.70
N CYS A 63 -4.78 6.96 -1.45
CA CYS A 63 -5.58 6.62 -0.27
C CYS A 63 -6.84 7.51 -0.10
N CYS A 64 -7.67 7.16 0.88
CA CYS A 64 -8.91 7.85 1.23
C CYS A 64 -10.09 7.66 0.25
N ARG A 65 -10.15 6.53 -0.47
CA ARG A 65 -11.27 6.21 -1.37
C ARG A 65 -12.49 5.60 -0.67
N GLY A 66 -12.27 4.79 0.36
CA GLY A 66 -13.32 4.05 1.08
C GLY A 66 -13.90 2.88 0.27
N ILE A 67 -14.97 2.29 0.79
CA ILE A 67 -15.77 1.22 0.17
C ILE A 67 -17.10 1.82 -0.28
N GLU A 68 -17.44 1.66 -1.55
CA GLU A 68 -18.72 2.08 -2.10
C GLU A 68 -19.86 1.17 -1.63
N ASN A 69 -21.07 1.71 -1.57
CA ASN A 69 -22.28 0.99 -1.15
C ASN A 69 -22.18 0.38 0.25
N LEU A 70 -21.42 1.04 1.13
CA LEU A 70 -21.23 0.65 2.52
C LEU A 70 -21.69 1.78 3.42
N GLU A 71 -22.52 1.49 4.42
CA GLU A 71 -22.89 2.42 5.48
C GLU A 71 -22.32 1.93 6.83
N LEU A 72 -21.26 2.60 7.27
CA LEU A 72 -20.72 2.41 8.62
C LEU A 72 -21.51 3.28 9.62
N TRP A 73 -21.98 2.64 10.67
CA TRP A 73 -22.68 3.27 11.80
C TRP A 73 -21.67 3.79 12.82
N GLY A 74 -22.17 4.47 13.85
CA GLY A 74 -21.35 5.06 14.90
C GLY A 74 -21.88 6.40 15.39
N SER A 75 -21.41 6.83 16.55
CA SER A 75 -21.80 8.11 17.14
C SER A 75 -21.29 9.27 16.28
N ALA A 76 -22.18 10.20 15.95
CA ALA A 76 -21.82 11.36 15.13
C ALA A 76 -20.90 12.31 15.90
N VAL A 77 -19.73 12.58 15.31
CA VAL A 77 -18.75 13.58 15.77
C VAL A 77 -18.94 14.88 14.99
N LYS A 78 -19.29 14.77 13.70
CA LYS A 78 -19.68 15.89 12.84
C LYS A 78 -20.90 15.49 12.01
N TRP A 79 -21.95 16.33 12.07
CA TRP A 79 -23.20 16.11 11.35
C TRP A 79 -23.06 16.50 9.88
N GLY A 80 -23.41 15.58 8.98
CA GLY A 80 -23.21 15.79 7.54
C GLY A 80 -24.17 16.79 6.90
N SER A 81 -25.32 17.09 7.52
CA SER A 81 -26.26 18.11 7.05
C SER A 81 -25.62 19.49 6.87
N GLU A 82 -24.60 19.80 7.68
CA GLU A 82 -23.86 21.06 7.68
C GLU A 82 -22.39 20.88 7.25
N PHE A 83 -21.99 19.66 6.91
CA PHE A 83 -20.60 19.30 6.62
C PHE A 83 -20.53 18.55 5.30
N LYS A 84 -20.13 19.25 4.24
CA LYS A 84 -20.19 18.74 2.86
C LYS A 84 -18.85 18.81 2.15
N PHE A 85 -18.60 17.82 1.30
CA PHE A 85 -17.44 17.75 0.41
C PHE A 85 -17.86 17.42 -1.02
N ASN A 86 -16.93 17.62 -1.95
CA ASN A 86 -17.14 17.30 -3.36
C ASN A 86 -16.78 15.84 -3.69
N ASN A 87 -16.03 15.16 -2.82
CA ASN A 87 -15.57 13.78 -3.01
C ASN A 87 -15.32 13.08 -1.65
N SER A 88 -15.17 11.76 -1.70
CA SER A 88 -14.89 10.92 -0.53
C SER A 88 -13.52 11.24 0.08
N GLU A 89 -12.53 11.54 -0.74
CA GLU A 89 -11.18 11.90 -0.30
C GLU A 89 -11.20 13.08 0.68
N GLY A 90 -11.94 14.14 0.37
CA GLY A 90 -12.10 15.30 1.26
C GLY A 90 -12.76 14.93 2.60
N CYS A 91 -13.77 14.05 2.56
CA CYS A 91 -14.44 13.57 3.76
C CYS A 91 -13.52 12.70 4.65
N CYS A 92 -12.78 11.78 4.03
CA CYS A 92 -11.78 10.96 4.71
C CYS A 92 -10.67 11.81 5.33
N ASN A 93 -10.11 12.76 4.57
CA ASN A 93 -9.08 13.66 5.06
C ASN A 93 -9.58 14.54 6.22
N ALA A 94 -10.85 14.93 6.21
CA ALA A 94 -11.46 15.62 7.34
C ALA A 94 -11.47 14.74 8.61
N CYS A 95 -11.87 13.47 8.50
CA CYS A 95 -11.76 12.51 9.61
C CYS A 95 -10.32 12.36 10.10
N LYS A 96 -9.38 12.13 9.16
CA LYS A 96 -7.95 11.97 9.43
C LYS A 96 -7.33 13.19 10.14
N SER A 97 -7.77 14.40 9.81
CA SER A 97 -7.32 15.61 10.49
C SER A 97 -7.71 15.68 11.96
N MET A 98 -8.72 14.92 12.39
CA MET A 98 -9.13 14.77 13.78
C MET A 98 -8.32 13.71 14.54
N CYS A 99 -7.29 13.13 13.90
CA CYS A 99 -6.32 12.19 14.48
C CYS A 99 -4.97 12.85 14.81
N SER A 100 -4.97 14.14 15.12
CA SER A 100 -3.76 14.97 15.29
C SER A 100 -3.16 14.95 16.72
N GLY A 101 -3.71 14.15 17.63
CA GLY A 101 -3.22 14.04 19.00
C GLY A 101 -1.82 13.43 19.08
N LYS A 102 -0.92 14.07 19.85
CA LYS A 102 0.39 13.48 20.22
C LYS A 102 0.22 12.23 21.10
N ASP A 103 -0.90 12.15 21.82
CA ASP A 103 -1.32 11.05 22.68
C ASP A 103 -2.84 10.80 22.55
N GLY A 104 -3.25 9.55 22.32
CA GLY A 104 -4.65 9.10 22.38
C GLY A 104 -5.31 8.69 21.04
N PRO A 105 -6.48 8.04 21.12
CA PRO A 105 -7.25 7.57 19.96
C PRO A 105 -7.83 8.72 19.13
N CYS A 106 -8.13 8.47 17.85
CA CYS A 106 -8.77 9.47 16.99
C CYS A 106 -10.15 9.88 17.51
N LEU A 107 -10.49 11.18 17.45
CA LEU A 107 -11.86 11.66 17.71
C LEU A 107 -12.83 11.17 16.63
N CYS A 108 -12.36 11.03 15.39
CA CYS A 108 -13.07 10.41 14.28
C CYS A 108 -12.28 9.20 13.78
N ASP A 109 -12.88 8.01 13.79
CA ASP A 109 -12.29 6.79 13.23
C ASP A 109 -13.15 6.19 12.11
N THR A 110 -14.25 6.85 11.75
CA THR A 110 -15.18 6.43 10.70
C THR A 110 -15.71 7.65 9.98
N TRP A 111 -15.79 7.56 8.66
CA TRP A 111 -16.43 8.58 7.84
C TRP A 111 -17.39 7.92 6.86
N VAL A 112 -18.51 8.60 6.56
CA VAL A 112 -19.42 8.20 5.48
C VAL A 112 -19.72 9.41 4.59
N PHE A 113 -19.63 9.23 3.29
CA PHE A 113 -19.77 10.27 2.27
C PHE A 113 -20.82 9.88 1.24
N CYS A 114 -21.71 10.82 0.89
CA CYS A 114 -22.73 10.60 -0.13
C CYS A 114 -22.29 11.15 -1.49
N GLY A 115 -21.66 10.29 -2.30
CA GLY A 115 -21.08 10.68 -3.59
C GLY A 115 -21.99 10.47 -4.81
N ASP A 116 -23.02 9.63 -4.71
CA ASP A 116 -23.92 9.35 -5.84
C ASP A 116 -25.12 10.31 -5.80
N ARG A 117 -25.22 11.24 -6.76
CA ARG A 117 -26.31 12.23 -6.80
C ARG A 117 -27.70 11.60 -6.85
N LYS A 118 -27.86 10.46 -7.53
CA LYS A 118 -29.14 9.79 -7.71
C LYS A 118 -29.54 9.03 -6.45
N ALA A 119 -28.62 8.27 -5.84
CA ALA A 119 -28.88 7.52 -4.62
C ALA A 119 -29.01 8.44 -3.39
N CYS A 120 -28.24 9.53 -3.35
CA CYS A 120 -28.17 10.43 -2.19
C CYS A 120 -29.28 11.48 -2.13
N GLY A 121 -29.83 11.90 -3.27
CA GLY A 121 -30.84 12.95 -3.32
C GLY A 121 -30.40 14.23 -2.61
N SER A 122 -31.14 14.66 -1.58
CA SER A 122 -30.81 15.84 -0.77
C SER A 122 -29.52 15.71 0.05
N LYS A 123 -29.08 14.47 0.30
CA LYS A 123 -27.86 14.16 1.05
C LYS A 123 -26.60 14.21 0.20
N PHE A 124 -26.71 14.51 -1.08
CA PHE A 124 -25.53 14.59 -1.96
C PHE A 124 -24.48 15.55 -1.40
N GLY A 125 -23.24 15.07 -1.35
CA GLY A 125 -22.08 15.77 -0.79
C GLY A 125 -21.98 15.74 0.73
N GLU A 126 -22.97 15.23 1.46
CA GLU A 126 -22.87 15.12 2.92
C GLU A 126 -21.70 14.21 3.33
N CYS A 127 -20.95 14.68 4.32
CA CYS A 127 -19.88 13.95 4.96
C CYS A 127 -20.17 13.86 6.46
N TRP A 128 -20.33 12.64 6.94
CA TRP A 128 -20.60 12.38 8.33
C TRP A 128 -19.35 11.80 8.96
N LEU A 129 -18.82 12.49 9.97
CA LEU A 129 -17.69 12.02 10.76
C LEU A 129 -18.23 11.33 12.00
N LYS A 130 -17.77 10.12 12.27
CA LYS A 130 -18.31 9.24 13.29
C LYS A 130 -17.18 8.62 14.13
N LYS A 131 -17.58 8.06 15.28
CA LYS A 131 -16.73 7.26 16.15
C LYS A 131 -17.36 5.89 16.37
N GLN A 132 -16.59 4.83 16.14
CA GLN A 132 -16.95 3.46 16.49
C GLN A 132 -16.84 3.25 18.00
N LYS A 133 -17.69 2.35 18.52
CA LYS A 133 -17.48 1.78 19.85
C LYS A 133 -16.25 0.87 19.88
N ASP A 134 -16.05 0.11 18.80
CA ASP A 134 -14.91 -0.77 18.59
C ASP A 134 -14.45 -0.70 17.13
N SER A 135 -13.32 -0.04 16.88
CA SER A 135 -12.82 0.17 15.51
C SER A 135 -12.33 -1.13 14.84
N LEU A 136 -12.12 -2.22 15.59
CA LEU A 136 -11.81 -3.55 15.04
C LEU A 136 -13.05 -4.44 14.86
N ALA A 137 -14.24 -3.97 15.25
CA ALA A 137 -15.54 -4.55 14.90
C ALA A 137 -16.51 -3.41 14.57
N PRO A 138 -16.30 -2.72 13.44
CA PRO A 138 -17.08 -1.56 13.08
C PRO A 138 -18.55 -1.93 12.89
N GLU A 139 -19.44 -1.12 13.46
CA GLU A 139 -20.87 -1.27 13.27
C GLU A 139 -21.25 -0.90 11.84
N ARG A 140 -22.01 -1.77 11.18
CA ARG A 140 -22.45 -1.61 9.79
C ARG A 140 -23.96 -1.76 9.70
N GLN A 141 -24.60 -1.06 8.77
CA GLN A 141 -26.01 -1.31 8.49
C GLN A 141 -26.17 -2.68 7.85
N GLU A 142 -26.84 -3.60 8.53
CA GLU A 142 -27.20 -4.88 7.95
C GLU A 142 -28.55 -4.78 7.24
N GLY A 143 -28.62 -5.33 6.02
CA GLY A 143 -29.88 -5.44 5.28
C GLY A 143 -30.32 -4.12 4.64
N VAL A 144 -30.00 -3.97 3.37
CA VAL A 144 -30.67 -2.99 2.50
C VAL A 144 -31.94 -3.66 2.00
N PRO A 145 -33.13 -3.04 2.11
CA PRO A 145 -34.34 -3.60 1.52
C PRO A 145 -34.11 -3.94 0.04
N PRO A 146 -34.65 -5.07 -0.48
CA PRO A 146 -34.50 -5.41 -1.89
C PRO A 146 -34.93 -4.26 -2.79
N GLY A 147 -33.99 -3.72 -3.58
CA GLY A 147 -34.24 -2.60 -4.52
C GLY A 147 -33.80 -1.22 -4.02
N GLU A 148 -33.35 -1.08 -2.77
CA GLU A 148 -32.65 0.12 -2.30
C GLU A 148 -31.14 0.00 -2.57
N VAL A 149 -30.51 1.13 -2.90
CA VAL A 149 -29.07 1.23 -3.14
C VAL A 149 -28.48 2.05 -2.00
N VAL A 150 -27.48 1.51 -1.31
CA VAL A 150 -26.72 2.27 -0.31
C VAL A 150 -25.91 3.32 -1.06
N GLY A 151 -26.33 4.58 -1.00
CA GLY A 151 -25.64 5.69 -1.66
C GLY A 151 -24.34 6.14 -0.98
N TRP A 152 -23.97 5.49 0.12
CA TRP A 152 -22.84 5.88 0.95
C TRP A 152 -21.55 5.18 0.53
N THR A 153 -20.47 5.94 0.50
CA THR A 153 -19.10 5.45 0.53
C THR A 153 -18.57 5.63 1.95
N SER A 154 -18.04 4.58 2.56
CA SER A 154 -17.57 4.63 3.95
C SER A 154 -16.13 4.18 4.08
N GLY A 155 -15.44 4.65 5.12
CA GLY A 155 -14.10 4.18 5.45
C GLY A 155 -13.77 4.34 6.93
N LEU A 156 -12.72 3.65 7.35
CA LEU A 156 -12.16 3.74 8.70
C LEU A 156 -10.87 4.56 8.70
N ILE A 157 -10.54 5.12 9.85
CA ILE A 157 -9.26 5.78 10.12
C ILE A 157 -8.73 5.23 11.44
N PHE A 158 -7.49 4.75 11.44
CA PHE A 158 -6.82 4.31 12.66
C PHE A 158 -5.71 5.28 13.06
N GLY A 159 -5.81 5.79 14.28
CA GLY A 159 -4.81 6.69 14.86
C GLY A 159 -3.52 5.99 15.28
N LYS A 160 -2.71 6.71 16.06
CA LYS A 160 -1.53 6.13 16.71
C LYS A 160 -2.01 5.11 17.77
N GLY A 161 -1.47 3.90 17.73
CA GLY A 161 -1.83 2.83 18.66
C GLY A 161 -3.19 2.15 18.40
N GLU A 162 -3.94 2.58 17.39
CA GLU A 162 -5.20 1.95 16.98
C GLU A 162 -5.01 1.07 15.73
N GLY A 163 -5.94 0.16 15.48
CA GLY A 163 -5.90 -0.68 14.28
C GLY A 163 -4.78 -1.72 14.27
N ILE A 164 -4.30 -2.12 15.46
CA ILE A 164 -3.22 -3.08 15.61
C ILE A 164 -3.80 -4.46 15.90
N ILE A 165 -3.35 -5.46 15.16
CA ILE A 165 -3.71 -6.87 15.33
C ILE A 165 -2.45 -7.71 15.56
N GLY A 166 -2.59 -8.91 16.09
CA GLY A 166 -1.49 -9.86 16.25
C GLY A 166 -1.58 -11.00 15.24
N LEU A 167 -0.48 -11.28 14.54
CA LEU A 167 -0.25 -12.59 13.92
C LEU A 167 0.62 -13.41 14.88
N GLU A 168 -0.03 -14.23 15.69
CA GLU A 168 0.63 -15.04 16.72
C GLU A 168 1.17 -16.34 16.13
N THR A 169 2.44 -16.64 16.42
CA THR A 169 3.13 -17.88 16.04
C THR A 169 3.86 -18.44 17.26
N GLU A 170 4.40 -19.66 17.15
CA GLU A 170 5.29 -20.22 18.18
C GLU A 170 6.62 -19.45 18.34
N HIS A 171 6.95 -18.56 17.39
CA HIS A 171 8.18 -17.77 17.41
C HIS A 171 8.00 -16.36 17.98
N GLY A 172 6.76 -15.96 18.28
CA GLY A 172 6.39 -14.62 18.73
C GLY A 172 5.11 -14.13 18.05
N THR A 173 4.64 -12.94 18.44
CA THR A 173 3.50 -12.26 17.80
C THR A 173 4.00 -11.09 16.98
N LEU A 174 3.67 -11.07 15.69
CA LEU A 174 3.88 -9.89 14.84
C LEU A 174 2.69 -8.94 15.04
N HIS A 175 2.90 -7.77 15.64
CA HIS A 175 1.88 -6.74 15.70
C HIS A 175 1.81 -6.01 14.37
N ILE A 176 0.66 -6.06 13.70
CA ILE A 176 0.42 -5.45 12.40
C ILE A 176 -0.49 -4.23 12.57
N LYS A 177 0.01 -3.06 12.22
CA LYS A 177 -0.80 -1.85 12.08
C LYS A 177 -1.49 -1.87 10.72
N LEU A 178 -2.82 -1.89 10.72
CA LEU A 178 -3.65 -1.90 9.51
C LEU A 178 -3.76 -0.49 8.88
N LEU A 179 -3.95 -0.46 7.56
CA LEU A 179 -4.00 0.78 6.75
C LEU A 179 -5.38 0.94 6.07
N PRO A 180 -6.47 1.21 6.82
CA PRO A 180 -7.82 1.23 6.27
C PRO A 180 -8.08 2.39 5.30
N ASP A 181 -7.30 3.47 5.37
CA ASP A 181 -7.42 4.59 4.45
C ASP A 181 -6.87 4.23 3.06
N CYS A 182 -5.85 3.38 2.98
CA CYS A 182 -5.22 2.99 1.72
C CYS A 182 -5.77 1.68 1.15
N ALA A 183 -6.05 0.69 2.00
CA ALA A 183 -6.51 -0.65 1.60
C ALA A 183 -7.80 -1.06 2.34
N PRO A 184 -8.92 -0.32 2.16
CA PRO A 184 -10.14 -0.53 2.94
C PRO A 184 -10.76 -1.93 2.79
N HIS A 185 -10.78 -2.52 1.60
CA HIS A 185 -11.34 -3.86 1.37
C HIS A 185 -10.46 -4.94 1.99
N SER A 186 -9.14 -4.79 1.86
CA SER A 186 -8.18 -5.67 2.51
C SER A 186 -8.33 -5.62 4.02
N VAL A 187 -8.42 -4.43 4.61
CA VAL A 187 -8.63 -4.29 6.05
C VAL A 187 -9.99 -4.87 6.46
N ALA A 188 -11.06 -4.64 5.70
CA ALA A 188 -12.36 -5.25 5.98
C ALA A 188 -12.29 -6.78 6.04
N TYR A 189 -11.58 -7.41 5.10
CA TYR A 189 -11.34 -8.86 5.12
C TYR A 189 -10.59 -9.30 6.38
N ILE A 190 -9.55 -8.57 6.79
CA ILE A 190 -8.81 -8.88 8.02
C ILE A 190 -9.71 -8.76 9.26
N LEU A 191 -10.60 -7.77 9.33
CA LEU A 191 -11.56 -7.64 10.43
C LEU A 191 -12.58 -8.79 10.44
N GLU A 192 -12.97 -9.30 9.28
CA GLU A 192 -13.81 -10.50 9.18
C GLU A 192 -13.07 -11.74 9.69
N LEU A 193 -11.79 -11.92 9.32
CA LEU A 193 -10.96 -13.00 9.87
C LEU A 193 -10.82 -12.92 11.40
N LEU A 194 -10.63 -11.72 11.96
CA LEU A 194 -10.58 -11.52 13.42
C LEU A 194 -11.87 -11.99 14.12
N SER A 195 -13.03 -11.84 13.46
CA SER A 195 -14.32 -12.27 14.02
C SER A 195 -14.48 -13.79 14.08
N LEU A 196 -13.74 -14.54 13.27
CA LEU A 196 -13.79 -16.00 13.27
C LEU A 196 -13.09 -16.62 14.48
N HIS A 197 -12.26 -15.86 15.23
CA HIS A 197 -11.46 -16.31 16.39
C HIS A 197 -10.44 -17.43 16.10
N HIS A 198 -10.51 -18.07 14.93
CA HIS A 198 -9.58 -19.06 14.44
C HIS A 198 -9.43 -18.89 12.92
N CYS A 199 -8.19 -18.95 12.44
CA CYS A 199 -7.91 -19.13 11.02
C CYS A 199 -7.25 -20.50 10.84
N ALA A 200 -8.07 -21.55 10.83
CA ALA A 200 -7.56 -22.88 10.53
C ALA A 200 -6.95 -22.88 9.12
N GLY A 201 -5.66 -23.19 8.99
CA GLY A 201 -4.93 -23.17 7.72
C GLY A 201 -4.06 -21.93 7.48
N CYS A 202 -4.23 -20.86 8.25
CA CYS A 202 -3.31 -19.72 8.21
C CYS A 202 -1.90 -20.13 8.65
N GLN A 203 -0.90 -19.86 7.81
CA GLN A 203 0.50 -20.22 8.08
C GLN A 203 1.46 -19.44 7.19
N PHE A 204 2.71 -19.30 7.64
CA PHE A 204 3.84 -19.01 6.77
C PHE A 204 4.42 -20.30 6.21
N TYR A 205 4.63 -20.37 4.90
CA TYR A 205 5.19 -21.56 4.24
C TYR A 205 6.45 -21.24 3.43
N ARG A 206 6.73 -19.97 3.13
CA ARG A 206 7.94 -19.55 2.39
C ARG A 206 8.71 -18.54 3.21
N ALA A 207 10.03 -18.67 3.19
CA ALA A 207 10.92 -17.85 3.99
C ALA A 207 12.23 -17.64 3.23
N GLU A 208 12.55 -16.38 2.97
CA GLU A 208 13.72 -15.94 2.23
C GLU A 208 14.42 -14.82 2.99
N SER A 209 15.69 -15.04 3.32
CA SER A 209 16.50 -14.05 4.02
C SER A 209 16.87 -12.88 3.10
N ARG A 210 17.53 -11.86 3.66
CA ARG A 210 18.07 -10.72 2.88
C ARG A 210 19.20 -11.10 1.90
N GLY A 211 19.77 -12.31 2.04
CA GLY A 211 20.89 -12.74 1.22
C GLY A 211 22.06 -11.77 1.26
N GLN A 212 22.56 -11.40 0.08
CA GLN A 212 23.61 -10.38 -0.10
C GLN A 212 23.09 -9.15 -0.84
N SER A 213 21.77 -9.03 -0.94
CA SER A 213 21.10 -8.01 -1.74
C SER A 213 20.63 -6.81 -0.92
N TRP A 214 20.40 -7.01 0.37
CA TRP A 214 20.04 -5.96 1.31
C TRP A 214 20.94 -5.99 2.55
N ASP A 215 21.14 -4.82 3.16
CA ASP A 215 21.90 -4.66 4.39
C ASP A 215 21.09 -5.07 5.64
N SER A 216 21.65 -4.86 6.84
CA SER A 216 20.98 -5.17 8.10
C SER A 216 19.74 -4.31 8.38
N GLU A 217 19.65 -3.13 7.79
CA GLU A 217 18.51 -2.21 7.93
C GLU A 217 17.43 -2.48 6.88
N GLY A 218 17.72 -3.34 5.90
CA GLY A 218 16.82 -3.65 4.79
C GLY A 218 16.94 -2.69 3.61
N ASN A 219 18.00 -1.88 3.54
CA ASN A 219 18.27 -1.06 2.36
C ASN A 219 18.92 -1.91 1.27
N HIS A 220 18.55 -1.67 0.01
CA HIS A 220 19.15 -2.38 -1.11
C HIS A 220 20.62 -1.98 -1.30
N ILE A 221 21.51 -2.97 -1.44
CA ILE A 221 22.94 -2.75 -1.65
C ILE A 221 23.18 -2.35 -3.11
N GLU A 222 23.98 -1.30 -3.32
CA GLU A 222 24.26 -0.81 -4.67
C GLU A 222 24.82 -1.93 -5.57
N ASN A 223 24.27 -2.05 -6.79
CA ASN A 223 24.63 -3.07 -7.79
C ASN A 223 24.33 -4.52 -7.42
N ALA A 224 23.66 -4.81 -6.31
CA ALA A 224 23.14 -6.15 -6.03
C ALA A 224 21.93 -6.48 -6.92
N GLY A 225 21.63 -7.77 -7.07
CA GLY A 225 20.43 -8.23 -7.76
C GLY A 225 19.23 -8.29 -6.81
N PHE A 226 18.01 -8.09 -7.32
CA PHE A 226 16.77 -8.10 -6.55
C PHE A 226 16.24 -9.52 -6.24
N GLY A 227 17.13 -10.44 -5.89
CA GLY A 227 16.81 -11.82 -5.54
C GLY A 227 16.80 -12.82 -6.71
N PRO A 228 16.47 -14.10 -6.42
CA PRO A 228 16.31 -14.65 -5.07
C PRO A 228 17.65 -14.67 -4.28
N PRO A 229 17.61 -14.54 -2.94
CA PRO A 229 16.40 -14.46 -2.13
C PRO A 229 15.75 -13.07 -2.19
N TYR A 230 14.43 -12.99 -1.98
CA TYR A 230 13.63 -11.77 -2.06
C TYR A 230 13.35 -11.10 -0.70
N ALA A 231 14.07 -11.45 0.36
CA ALA A 231 13.94 -10.82 1.68
C ALA A 231 12.49 -10.76 2.21
N LEU A 232 11.79 -11.91 2.27
CA LEU A 232 10.39 -11.97 2.69
C LEU A 232 10.05 -13.24 3.47
N ILE A 233 9.01 -13.17 4.28
CA ILE A 233 8.26 -14.36 4.71
C ILE A 233 6.88 -14.31 4.05
N GLN A 234 6.44 -15.42 3.47
CA GLN A 234 5.19 -15.53 2.72
C GLN A 234 4.32 -16.64 3.31
N GLY A 235 3.03 -16.35 3.36
CA GLY A 235 2.02 -17.22 3.95
C GLY A 235 0.66 -17.03 3.29
N THR A 236 -0.34 -17.67 3.88
CA THR A 236 -1.73 -17.57 3.44
C THR A 236 -2.61 -17.09 4.59
N LEU A 237 -3.60 -16.24 4.28
CA LEU A 237 -4.62 -15.78 5.21
C LEU A 237 -6.00 -16.32 4.83
N GLU A 238 -6.10 -17.59 4.42
CA GLU A 238 -7.37 -18.24 4.13
C GLU A 238 -7.80 -19.13 5.31
N ALA A 239 -8.93 -18.80 5.93
CA ALA A 239 -9.52 -19.63 6.97
C ALA A 239 -10.29 -20.80 6.33
N GLN A 240 -9.97 -22.02 6.77
CA GLN A 240 -10.61 -23.24 6.28
C GLN A 240 -12.13 -23.20 6.47
N GLY A 241 -12.87 -23.47 5.39
CA GLY A 241 -14.34 -23.44 5.39
C GLY A 241 -14.94 -22.08 5.05
N THR A 242 -14.12 -21.04 4.89
CA THR A 242 -14.54 -19.70 4.47
C THR A 242 -14.06 -19.47 3.04
N ALA A 243 -14.97 -19.22 2.10
CA ALA A 243 -14.58 -18.97 0.71
C ALA A 243 -13.84 -17.62 0.61
N PHE A 244 -12.60 -17.62 0.14
CA PHE A 244 -11.89 -16.39 -0.14
C PHE A 244 -12.32 -15.79 -1.49
N ASN A 245 -12.81 -14.55 -1.45
CA ASN A 245 -13.10 -13.77 -2.65
C ASN A 245 -11.88 -12.93 -3.03
N LYS A 246 -11.51 -12.93 -4.31
CA LYS A 246 -10.41 -12.09 -4.81
C LYS A 246 -10.62 -10.63 -4.41
N LEU A 247 -9.61 -10.06 -3.77
CA LEU A 247 -9.61 -8.67 -3.38
C LEU A 247 -9.27 -7.75 -4.57
N PRO A 248 -9.86 -6.55 -4.64
CA PRO A 248 -9.46 -5.55 -5.62
C PRO A 248 -8.02 -5.09 -5.35
N VAL A 249 -7.36 -4.58 -6.38
CA VAL A 249 -6.12 -3.82 -6.19
C VAL A 249 -6.48 -2.47 -5.59
N GLU A 250 -5.89 -2.16 -4.45
CA GLU A 250 -6.12 -0.90 -3.72
C GLU A 250 -4.90 0.00 -3.76
N ASP A 251 -4.98 1.21 -3.20
CA ASP A 251 -3.87 2.14 -3.25
C ASP A 251 -2.75 1.70 -2.31
N CYS A 252 -1.56 1.56 -2.89
CA CYS A 252 -0.43 0.93 -2.24
C CYS A 252 0.57 2.00 -1.82
N PRO A 253 0.88 2.17 -0.52
CA PRO A 253 2.13 2.83 -0.17
C PRO A 253 3.31 2.04 -0.75
N THR A 254 4.41 2.73 -1.07
CA THR A 254 5.64 2.09 -1.53
C THR A 254 6.05 0.97 -0.58
N LEU A 255 6.41 -0.19 -1.13
CA LEU A 255 6.77 -1.35 -0.34
C LEU A 255 8.10 -1.14 0.39
N ARG A 256 8.03 -1.15 1.73
CA ARG A 256 9.15 -0.96 2.65
C ARG A 256 9.34 -2.17 3.58
N ARG A 257 10.47 -2.23 4.26
CA ARG A 257 10.70 -3.17 5.36
C ARG A 257 9.53 -3.11 6.36
N GLY A 258 8.99 -4.27 6.69
CA GLY A 258 7.82 -4.43 7.56
C GLY A 258 6.47 -4.31 6.86
N SER A 259 6.40 -3.96 5.58
CA SER A 259 5.12 -3.93 4.86
C SER A 259 4.50 -5.32 4.81
N VAL A 260 3.17 -5.38 4.99
CA VAL A 260 2.36 -6.58 4.83
C VAL A 260 1.47 -6.39 3.61
N ALA A 261 1.62 -7.26 2.61
CA ALA A 261 1.00 -7.09 1.32
C ALA A 261 0.46 -8.39 0.73
N TRP A 262 -0.59 -8.28 -0.07
CA TRP A 262 -1.13 -9.41 -0.83
C TRP A 262 -0.24 -9.78 -2.01
N ILE A 263 -0.20 -11.06 -2.35
CA ILE A 263 0.30 -11.56 -3.62
C ILE A 263 -0.89 -11.66 -4.57
N GLY A 264 -0.89 -10.85 -5.63
CA GLY A 264 -2.04 -10.71 -6.52
C GLY A 264 -3.27 -10.22 -5.74
N SER A 265 -4.38 -10.95 -5.86
CA SER A 265 -5.66 -10.62 -5.20
C SER A 265 -5.88 -11.35 -3.86
N GLY A 266 -4.82 -11.92 -3.27
CA GLY A 266 -4.90 -12.81 -2.09
C GLY A 266 -5.39 -14.23 -2.42
N PRO A 267 -5.52 -15.13 -1.42
CA PRO A 267 -5.30 -14.93 0.02
C PRO A 267 -3.83 -15.02 0.44
N GLU A 268 -2.95 -15.28 -0.52
CA GLU A 268 -1.51 -15.32 -0.30
C GLU A 268 -0.99 -13.93 0.02
N PHE A 269 -0.13 -13.82 1.02
CA PHE A 269 0.43 -12.57 1.50
C PHE A 269 1.90 -12.74 1.87
N PHE A 270 2.59 -11.62 2.04
CA PHE A 270 3.94 -11.62 2.57
C PHE A 270 4.18 -10.47 3.53
N VAL A 271 5.17 -10.67 4.40
CA VAL A 271 5.81 -9.64 5.21
C VAL A 271 7.18 -9.37 4.63
N SER A 272 7.43 -8.12 4.27
CA SER A 272 8.73 -7.71 3.73
C SER A 272 9.77 -7.55 4.82
N LEU A 273 10.96 -8.10 4.60
CA LEU A 273 12.13 -7.91 5.47
C LEU A 273 13.02 -6.76 4.97
N ALA A 274 12.72 -6.17 3.80
CA ALA A 274 13.53 -5.13 3.19
C ALA A 274 12.71 -4.11 2.38
N ASP A 275 13.36 -3.05 1.93
CA ASP A 275 12.78 -2.08 1.00
C ASP A 275 12.85 -2.61 -0.44
N HIS A 276 11.72 -2.60 -1.15
CA HIS A 276 11.59 -3.08 -2.53
C HIS A 276 11.06 -1.99 -3.46
N SER A 277 11.92 -1.01 -3.75
CA SER A 277 11.58 0.08 -4.68
C SER A 277 11.30 -0.39 -6.12
N GLU A 278 11.86 -1.53 -6.51
CA GLU A 278 11.73 -2.14 -7.82
C GLU A 278 10.32 -2.67 -8.11
N TRP A 279 9.59 -3.09 -7.07
CA TRP A 279 8.20 -3.56 -7.18
C TRP A 279 7.18 -2.43 -7.29
N LYS A 280 7.60 -1.17 -7.14
CA LYS A 280 6.76 0.03 -7.32
C LYS A 280 5.42 -0.08 -6.57
N HIS A 281 4.32 -0.23 -7.31
CA HIS A 281 2.94 -0.29 -6.83
C HIS A 281 2.26 -1.62 -7.23
N GLU A 282 3.03 -2.70 -7.39
CA GLU A 282 2.51 -4.00 -7.85
C GLU A 282 1.69 -4.74 -6.79
N TYR A 283 1.84 -4.40 -5.51
CA TYR A 283 1.24 -5.12 -4.39
C TYR A 283 0.42 -4.22 -3.49
N THR A 284 -0.81 -4.65 -3.17
CA THR A 284 -1.65 -4.01 -2.16
C THR A 284 -1.09 -4.23 -0.76
N VAL A 285 -0.46 -3.19 -0.23
CA VAL A 285 0.01 -3.12 1.16
C VAL A 285 -1.16 -2.72 2.06
N PHE A 286 -1.58 -3.64 2.93
CA PHE A 286 -2.73 -3.45 3.82
C PHE A 286 -2.34 -3.23 5.29
N GLY A 287 -1.07 -3.40 5.62
CA GLY A 287 -0.57 -3.15 6.96
C GLY A 287 0.95 -3.06 7.03
N SER A 288 1.46 -2.81 8.22
CA SER A 288 2.89 -2.87 8.52
C SER A 288 3.14 -3.52 9.88
N VAL A 289 4.18 -4.34 9.96
CA VAL A 289 4.72 -4.87 11.22
C VAL A 289 5.26 -3.71 12.04
N LEU A 290 4.95 -3.68 13.34
CA LEU A 290 5.54 -2.71 14.25
C LEU A 290 7.07 -2.92 14.35
N PRO A 291 7.89 -1.85 14.39
CA PRO A 291 9.34 -1.97 14.36
C PRO A 291 9.93 -2.91 15.42
N GLU A 292 9.35 -2.92 16.63
CA GLU A 292 9.73 -3.77 17.76
C GLU A 292 9.61 -5.27 17.46
N ASP A 293 8.72 -5.68 16.56
CA ASP A 293 8.46 -7.09 16.24
C ASP A 293 9.17 -7.60 14.99
N MET A 294 9.88 -6.73 14.27
CA MET A 294 10.58 -7.12 13.03
C MET A 294 11.58 -8.25 13.26
N HIS A 295 12.16 -8.34 14.46
CA HIS A 295 13.07 -9.42 14.84
C HIS A 295 12.41 -10.81 14.79
N ILE A 296 11.08 -10.90 14.97
CA ILE A 296 10.32 -12.16 14.87
C ILE A 296 10.22 -12.60 13.41
N ALA A 297 9.92 -11.67 12.49
CA ALA A 297 9.87 -11.97 11.06
C ALA A 297 11.26 -12.38 10.53
N GLU A 298 12.32 -11.70 10.99
CA GLU A 298 13.70 -12.06 10.69
C GLU A 298 14.05 -13.45 11.24
N LYS A 299 13.65 -13.78 12.47
CA LYS A 299 13.83 -15.13 13.02
C LYS A 299 13.16 -16.19 12.15
N ILE A 300 11.90 -15.98 11.73
CA ILE A 300 11.18 -16.91 10.84
C ILE A 300 11.92 -17.10 9.52
N SER A 301 12.51 -16.03 8.97
CA SER A 301 13.27 -16.09 7.72
C SER A 301 14.53 -16.98 7.75
N THR A 302 15.01 -17.30 8.95
CA THR A 302 16.21 -18.14 9.17
C THR A 302 15.88 -19.60 9.50
N LEU A 303 14.60 -19.95 9.55
CA LEU A 303 14.18 -21.33 9.81
C LEU A 303 14.62 -22.29 8.69
N PRO A 304 14.74 -23.60 8.96
CA PRO A 304 15.14 -24.55 7.95
C PRO A 304 14.21 -24.58 6.73
N THR A 305 14.78 -24.42 5.53
CA THR A 305 14.05 -24.43 4.26
C THR A 305 14.50 -25.56 3.33
N ILE A 306 13.70 -25.80 2.28
CA ILE A 306 14.01 -26.60 1.10
C ILE A 306 13.90 -25.72 -0.14
N ALA A 307 14.75 -25.98 -1.13
CA ALA A 307 14.66 -25.30 -2.42
C ALA A 307 13.48 -25.84 -3.24
N ASP A 308 12.77 -24.95 -3.92
CA ASP A 308 11.70 -25.26 -4.86
C ASP A 308 11.75 -24.29 -6.05
N VAL A 309 10.97 -24.54 -7.10
CA VAL A 309 10.92 -23.71 -8.31
C VAL A 309 9.48 -23.37 -8.67
N TRP A 310 9.12 -22.09 -8.58
CA TRP A 310 7.79 -21.60 -8.93
C TRP A 310 7.88 -20.68 -10.14
N ASN A 311 7.17 -21.00 -11.23
CA ASN A 311 7.19 -20.20 -12.47
C ASN A 311 8.62 -19.89 -12.98
N ASN A 312 9.53 -20.87 -12.92
CA ASN A 312 10.96 -20.75 -13.26
C ASN A 312 11.77 -19.83 -12.34
N VAL A 313 11.26 -19.49 -11.16
CA VAL A 313 11.98 -18.75 -10.12
C VAL A 313 12.34 -19.70 -8.99
N ASN A 314 13.61 -19.73 -8.61
CA ASN A 314 14.06 -20.47 -7.43
C ASN A 314 13.54 -19.81 -6.16
N VAL A 315 12.91 -20.58 -5.29
CA VAL A 315 12.38 -20.12 -4.01
C VAL A 315 12.83 -21.02 -2.87
N THR A 316 12.74 -20.54 -1.63
CA THR A 316 12.98 -21.36 -0.43
C THR A 316 11.72 -21.50 0.42
N VAL A 317 11.22 -22.73 0.51
CA VAL A 317 10.01 -23.10 1.24
C VAL A 317 10.39 -23.64 2.61
N LEU A 318 9.67 -23.26 3.66
CA LEU A 318 9.89 -23.78 5.01
C LEU A 318 9.70 -25.29 5.04
N LYS A 319 10.64 -26.02 5.67
CA LYS A 319 10.51 -27.47 5.87
C LYS A 319 9.25 -27.84 6.64
N ASN A 320 8.95 -27.03 7.66
CA ASN A 320 7.72 -27.08 8.42
C ASN A 320 7.09 -25.69 8.31
N PRO A 321 5.90 -25.56 7.67
CA PRO A 321 5.15 -24.32 7.73
C PRO A 321 4.92 -23.88 9.17
N VAL A 322 4.94 -22.58 9.41
CA VAL A 322 4.71 -21.96 10.73
C VAL A 322 3.25 -21.56 10.82
N PRO A 323 2.41 -22.27 11.59
CA PRO A 323 1.01 -21.89 11.78
C PRO A 323 0.93 -20.51 12.43
N LEU A 324 -0.10 -19.75 12.05
CA LEU A 324 -0.35 -18.44 12.65
C LEU A 324 -1.82 -18.26 13.03
N LEU A 325 -2.06 -17.51 14.10
CA LEU A 325 -3.37 -17.10 14.56
C LEU A 325 -3.52 -15.59 14.37
N VAL A 326 -4.62 -15.18 13.74
CA VAL A 326 -5.01 -13.77 13.64
C VAL A 326 -5.82 -13.43 14.89
N ARG A 327 -5.33 -12.50 15.72
CA ARG A 327 -5.97 -12.15 17.00
C ARG A 327 -6.00 -10.65 17.26
N ARG A 328 -6.94 -10.25 18.09
CA ARG A 328 -6.93 -8.92 18.72
C ARG A 328 -5.83 -8.86 19.77
N ILE A 329 -5.20 -7.70 19.89
CA ILE A 329 -4.23 -7.45 20.95
C ILE A 329 -5.02 -7.12 22.22
N GLN A 330 -4.65 -7.71 23.35
CA GLN A 330 -5.21 -7.26 24.61
C GLN A 330 -4.64 -5.86 24.87
N LYS A 331 -5.51 -4.85 25.00
CA LYS A 331 -5.08 -3.59 25.62
C LYS A 331 -4.70 -3.97 27.04
N SER A 332 -3.40 -3.97 27.36
CA SER A 332 -2.99 -3.97 28.75
C SER A 332 -3.69 -2.81 29.43
N HIS A 333 -4.32 -3.06 30.58
CA HIS A 333 -4.85 -2.02 31.45
C HIS A 333 -3.67 -1.11 31.86
N VAL A 334 -3.42 -0.07 31.07
CA VAL A 334 -2.54 1.05 31.41
C VAL A 334 -3.43 2.28 31.46
N ASP A 335 -4.42 2.24 32.36
CA ASP A 335 -5.29 3.37 32.71
C ASP A 335 -5.90 3.14 34.12
N GLU A 336 -5.08 2.67 35.07
CA GLU A 336 -5.35 2.80 36.51
C GLU A 336 -4.03 3.00 37.28
N ILE A 337 -3.39 4.17 37.10
CA ILE A 337 -2.58 4.84 38.13
C ILE A 337 -2.82 6.34 38.02
#